data_AF-A0A9Q0XLN8-F1
#
_entry.id   AF-A0A9Q0XLN8-F1
#
_cell.length_a   1.000
_cell.length_b   1.000
_cell.length_c   1.000
_cell.angle_alpha   90.00
_cell.angle_beta   90.00
_cell.angle_gamma   90.00
#
_symmetry.space_group_name_H-M   'P 1'
#
loop_
_entity.id
_entity.type
_entity.pdbx_description
1 polymer ?
#
loop_
_entity_poly.entity_id
_entity_poly.type
_entity_poly.pdbx_seq_one_letter_code
_entity_poly.pdbx_strand_id
1 'polypeptide(L)'
;MSRADLHLGGYWLGLLQKNLQPVPAVRALLQDPKWLWLGSLLNFSHYLPPSPPQDQSTRHLLDRLGHQLEEMLLSCRFQGERCGPHNFTTVFTRYGKCYTFNSGQSDKPPLITMKGGTGNGLEMMLDIQQDEYLPVWGETDETSFEAGIKVQIHSQDEPPFIDQLGFGVAPGFQTFVSCQEQRLLYLPPPWGQCKSVTMESEFYDTYSITACRIDCETRYLVENCNCRMVHMPGDAPYCTPEQYKECADPALDFLVERDSEYCVCEMPCNVTRYGKELSMVKIPSKASAKYLAKKYNKSEQYIGENILVLDIFFEALNYETIEQKKAYEVAGLLGDIGGQMGLFIGASILTVLELFDYAYEVIKFRLCRRAKCQKKHKGNNSDKGVALSLDDVKRHNPCENIRGHPAGMTYTANILPHHPARGTFEDFTC
;
A
#
# COMPACT_ATOMS: atom_id res chain seq x y z
N MET A 1 10.28 -27.46 -23.76
CA MET A 1 10.93 -26.46 -24.64
C MET A 1 11.17 -27.05 -26.04
N SER A 2 10.85 -26.31 -27.11
CA SER A 2 11.01 -26.74 -28.51
C SER A 2 12.05 -25.89 -29.26
N ARG A 3 12.47 -26.33 -30.45
CA ARG A 3 13.37 -25.54 -31.31
C ARG A 3 12.77 -24.19 -31.73
N ALA A 4 11.45 -24.12 -31.91
CA ALA A 4 10.75 -22.87 -32.21
C ALA A 4 10.86 -21.85 -31.05
N ASP A 5 10.75 -22.34 -29.82
CA ASP A 5 10.87 -21.50 -28.63
C ASP A 5 12.27 -20.90 -28.50
N LEU A 6 13.29 -21.72 -28.77
CA LEU A 6 14.69 -21.28 -28.73
C LEU A 6 15.02 -20.32 -29.88
N HIS A 7 14.38 -20.47 -31.04
CA HIS A 7 14.50 -19.50 -32.12
C HIS A 7 13.93 -18.13 -31.71
N LEU A 8 12.79 -18.12 -31.01
CA LEU A 8 12.10 -16.90 -30.60
C LEU A 8 12.74 -16.24 -29.36
N GLY A 9 13.01 -17.00 -28.31
CA GLY A 9 13.47 -16.50 -27.00
C GLY A 9 14.96 -16.73 -26.72
N GLY A 10 15.69 -17.47 -27.55
CA GLY A 10 17.08 -17.83 -27.25
C GLY A 10 18.03 -16.63 -27.19
N TYR A 11 17.78 -15.58 -27.99
CA TYR A 11 18.57 -14.34 -27.90
C TYR A 11 18.29 -13.54 -26.63
N TRP A 12 17.02 -13.51 -26.21
CA TRP A 12 16.56 -12.86 -24.98
C TRP A 12 17.14 -13.54 -23.74
N LEU A 13 17.04 -14.88 -23.66
CA LEU A 13 17.61 -15.70 -22.58
C LEU A 13 19.17 -15.76 -22.58
N GLY A 14 19.85 -15.09 -23.51
CA GLY A 14 21.31 -15.11 -23.61
C GLY A 14 21.92 -16.43 -24.09
N LEU A 15 21.10 -17.37 -24.59
CA LEU A 15 21.54 -18.65 -25.17
C LEU A 15 22.22 -18.49 -26.52
N LEU A 16 21.65 -17.59 -27.33
CA LEU A 16 22.01 -17.37 -28.72
C LEU A 16 22.50 -15.94 -28.92
N GLN A 17 23.40 -15.77 -29.90
CA GLN A 17 23.71 -14.48 -30.49
C GLN A 17 22.63 -14.07 -31.49
N LYS A 18 22.66 -12.80 -31.95
CA LYS A 18 21.71 -12.27 -32.96
C LYS A 18 21.74 -13.05 -34.29
N ASN A 19 22.84 -13.74 -34.59
CA ASN A 19 23.00 -14.61 -35.77
C ASN A 19 22.54 -16.07 -35.53
N LEU A 20 21.79 -16.33 -34.45
CA LEU A 20 21.30 -17.67 -34.05
C LEU A 20 22.41 -18.69 -33.78
N GLN A 21 23.64 -18.24 -33.53
CA GLN A 21 24.73 -19.11 -33.08
C GLN A 21 24.78 -19.17 -31.54
N PRO A 22 25.10 -20.33 -30.94
CA PRO A 22 25.30 -20.43 -29.49
C PRO A 22 26.40 -19.49 -29.03
N VAL A 23 26.15 -18.80 -27.91
CA VAL A 23 27.15 -17.93 -27.25
C VAL A 23 28.36 -18.79 -26.81
N PRO A 24 29.60 -18.26 -26.83
CA PRO A 24 30.79 -19.05 -26.49
C PRO A 24 30.72 -19.78 -25.14
N ALA A 25 30.12 -19.16 -24.12
CA ALA A 25 29.91 -19.78 -22.81
C ALA A 25 28.96 -21.00 -22.88
N VAL A 26 27.87 -20.90 -23.64
CA VAL A 26 26.94 -22.01 -23.89
C VAL A 26 27.66 -23.14 -24.64
N ARG A 27 28.52 -22.82 -25.60
CA ARG A 27 29.30 -23.83 -26.34
C ARG A 27 30.23 -24.64 -25.44
N ALA A 28 30.76 -24.04 -24.37
CA ALA A 28 31.55 -24.77 -23.36
C ALA A 28 30.68 -25.73 -22.54
N LEU A 29 29.48 -25.31 -22.14
CA LEU A 29 28.50 -26.15 -21.42
C LEU A 29 28.01 -27.34 -22.25
N LEU A 30 27.83 -27.16 -23.56
CA LEU A 30 27.42 -28.23 -24.48
C LEU A 30 28.45 -29.37 -24.63
N GLN A 31 29.67 -29.22 -24.09
CA GLN A 31 30.67 -30.30 -24.05
C GLN A 31 30.35 -31.36 -22.99
N ASP A 32 29.54 -31.01 -21.98
CA ASP A 32 29.07 -31.96 -20.98
C ASP A 32 27.97 -32.86 -21.60
N PRO A 33 28.10 -34.20 -21.48
CA PRO A 33 27.09 -35.13 -22.00
C PRO A 33 25.66 -34.84 -21.48
N LYS A 34 25.52 -34.21 -20.30
CA LYS A 34 24.22 -33.81 -19.75
C LYS A 34 23.46 -32.83 -20.66
N TRP A 35 24.15 -32.01 -21.45
CA TRP A 35 23.56 -30.94 -22.26
C TRP A 35 23.54 -31.23 -23.77
N LEU A 36 23.86 -32.46 -24.19
CA LEU A 36 23.81 -32.88 -25.60
C LEU A 36 22.42 -32.65 -26.23
N TRP A 37 21.35 -32.85 -25.44
CA TRP A 37 19.98 -32.62 -25.90
C TRP A 37 19.75 -31.15 -26.30
N LEU A 38 20.30 -30.19 -25.55
CA LEU A 38 20.18 -28.76 -25.81
C LEU A 38 20.95 -28.38 -27.08
N GLY A 39 22.13 -28.96 -27.29
CA GLY A 39 22.92 -28.76 -28.51
C GLY A 39 22.17 -29.18 -29.78
N SER A 40 21.38 -30.27 -29.70
CA SER A 40 20.54 -30.71 -30.82
C SER A 40 19.42 -29.72 -31.15
N LEU A 41 18.87 -29.03 -30.14
CA LEU A 41 17.81 -28.05 -30.30
C LEU A 41 18.34 -26.71 -30.82
N LEU A 42 19.54 -26.29 -30.42
CA LEU A 42 20.20 -25.06 -30.85
C LEU A 42 20.81 -25.13 -32.26
N ASN A 43 20.69 -26.25 -32.97
CA ASN A 43 21.12 -26.36 -34.35
C ASN A 43 20.04 -25.87 -35.32
N PHE A 44 20.26 -24.68 -35.89
CA PHE A 44 19.34 -24.01 -36.82
C PHE A 44 19.74 -24.11 -38.30
N SER A 45 20.79 -24.87 -38.67
CA SER A 45 21.32 -24.89 -40.05
C SER A 45 20.29 -25.28 -41.14
N HIS A 46 19.26 -26.05 -40.78
CA HIS A 46 18.17 -26.46 -41.68
C HIS A 46 16.78 -26.12 -41.12
N TYR A 47 16.70 -25.17 -40.20
CA TYR A 47 15.44 -24.79 -39.57
C TYR A 47 14.73 -23.70 -40.37
N LEU A 48 13.49 -23.98 -40.77
CA LEU A 48 12.59 -22.99 -41.36
C LEU A 48 11.61 -22.53 -40.27
N PRO A 49 11.56 -21.23 -39.93
CA PRO A 49 10.65 -20.75 -38.91
C PRO A 49 9.19 -20.90 -39.38
N PRO A 50 8.27 -21.39 -38.52
CA PRO A 50 6.87 -21.52 -38.88
C PRO A 50 6.23 -20.15 -39.12
N SER A 51 5.41 -20.04 -40.16
CA SER A 51 4.49 -18.92 -40.41
C SER A 51 3.04 -19.35 -40.10
N PRO A 52 2.18 -18.51 -39.48
CA PRO A 52 2.36 -17.11 -39.09
C PRO A 52 2.87 -16.91 -37.64
N PRO A 53 3.49 -15.76 -37.34
CA PRO A 53 3.98 -15.38 -36.00
C PRO A 53 2.87 -14.95 -35.00
N GLN A 54 1.59 -15.02 -35.38
CA GLN A 54 0.49 -14.44 -34.62
C GLN A 54 0.10 -15.22 -33.35
N ASP A 55 0.39 -16.52 -33.29
CA ASP A 55 0.09 -17.38 -32.12
C ASP A 55 1.26 -17.55 -31.14
N GLN A 56 2.40 -16.88 -31.38
CA GLN A 56 3.58 -16.96 -30.50
C GLN A 56 3.82 -15.63 -29.78
N SER A 57 2.78 -15.13 -29.10
CA SER A 57 2.98 -14.03 -28.15
C SER A 57 3.94 -14.45 -27.04
N THR A 58 4.79 -13.53 -26.57
CA THR A 58 5.69 -13.76 -25.42
C THR A 58 4.92 -14.25 -24.19
N ARG A 59 3.67 -13.82 -24.04
CA ARG A 59 2.74 -14.32 -23.01
C ARG A 59 2.46 -15.81 -23.14
N HIS A 60 2.09 -16.29 -24.34
CA HIS A 60 1.82 -17.70 -24.56
C HIS A 60 3.07 -18.56 -24.35
N LEU A 61 4.24 -18.03 -24.71
CA LEU A 61 5.54 -18.66 -24.43
C LEU A 61 5.76 -18.84 -22.92
N LEU A 62 5.60 -17.77 -22.14
CA LEU A 62 5.75 -17.80 -20.67
C LEU A 62 4.70 -18.67 -19.99
N ASP A 63 3.46 -18.68 -20.48
CA ASP A 63 2.38 -19.50 -19.90
C ASP A 63 2.65 -21.00 -20.06
N ARG A 64 3.21 -21.40 -21.21
CA ARG A 64 3.49 -22.80 -21.53
C ARG A 64 4.82 -23.29 -20.96
N LEU A 65 5.85 -22.45 -20.95
CA LEU A 65 7.19 -22.81 -20.48
C LEU A 65 7.40 -22.56 -18.99
N GLY A 66 6.58 -21.72 -18.36
CA GLY A 66 6.63 -21.53 -16.91
C GLY A 66 6.26 -22.80 -16.15
N HIS A 67 6.77 -22.93 -14.92
CA HIS A 67 6.48 -24.07 -14.07
C HIS A 67 4.97 -24.22 -13.84
N GLN A 68 4.47 -25.45 -13.99
CA GLN A 68 3.04 -25.76 -13.82
C GLN A 68 2.76 -26.08 -12.35
N LEU A 69 1.75 -25.41 -11.78
CA LEU A 69 1.42 -25.57 -10.37
C LEU A 69 0.98 -27.00 -10.03
N GLU A 70 0.35 -27.70 -10.98
CA GLU A 70 -0.08 -29.10 -10.84
C GLU A 70 1.09 -30.05 -10.55
N GLU A 71 2.29 -29.71 -11.00
CA GLU A 71 3.50 -30.50 -10.79
C GLU A 71 4.27 -30.04 -9.56
N MET A 72 4.34 -28.73 -9.33
CA MET A 72 5.01 -28.16 -8.16
C MET A 72 4.26 -28.46 -6.85
N LEU A 73 2.93 -28.41 -6.85
CA LEU A 73 2.11 -28.48 -5.63
C LEU A 73 1.86 -29.92 -5.20
N LEU A 74 2.71 -30.44 -4.33
CA LEU A 74 2.62 -31.80 -3.80
C LEU A 74 1.50 -31.98 -2.76
N SER A 75 1.29 -30.97 -1.92
CA SER A 75 0.24 -30.97 -0.90
C SER A 75 -0.13 -29.53 -0.55
N CYS A 76 -1.42 -29.28 -0.32
CA CYS A 76 -1.94 -27.98 0.09
C CYS A 76 -3.04 -28.18 1.13
N ARG A 77 -2.98 -27.40 2.21
CA ARG A 77 -4.03 -27.33 3.23
C ARG A 77 -4.31 -25.89 3.63
N PHE A 78 -5.58 -25.56 3.80
CA PHE A 78 -6.01 -24.31 4.41
C PHE A 78 -6.98 -24.65 5.53
N GLN A 79 -6.66 -24.28 6.77
CA GLN A 79 -7.48 -24.63 7.96
C GLN A 79 -7.74 -26.14 8.13
N GLY A 80 -6.78 -26.95 7.71
CA GLY A 80 -6.90 -28.42 7.71
C GLY A 80 -7.71 -29.00 6.55
N GLU A 81 -8.41 -28.18 5.77
CA GLU A 81 -9.07 -28.62 4.53
C GLU A 81 -8.06 -28.72 3.39
N ARG A 82 -8.25 -29.70 2.49
CA ARG A 82 -7.35 -29.89 1.34
C ARG A 82 -7.64 -28.83 0.28
N CYS A 83 -6.60 -28.14 -0.17
CA CYS A 83 -6.64 -27.28 -1.35
C CYS A 83 -5.91 -27.94 -2.52
N GLY A 84 -6.09 -27.40 -3.73
CA GLY A 84 -5.37 -27.83 -4.93
C GLY A 84 -5.09 -26.67 -5.89
N PRO A 85 -4.54 -26.96 -7.08
CA PRO A 85 -4.14 -25.95 -8.05
C PRO A 85 -5.29 -25.01 -8.46
N HIS A 86 -6.52 -25.53 -8.51
CA HIS A 86 -7.73 -24.76 -8.79
C HIS A 86 -8.05 -23.64 -7.77
N ASN A 87 -7.44 -23.62 -6.58
CA ASN A 87 -7.58 -22.54 -5.61
C ASN A 87 -6.61 -21.37 -5.86
N PHE A 88 -5.68 -21.54 -6.81
CA PHE A 88 -4.72 -20.52 -7.17
C PHE A 88 -5.11 -19.87 -8.49
N THR A 89 -4.90 -18.57 -8.60
CA THR A 89 -5.08 -17.82 -9.85
C THR A 89 -3.72 -17.50 -10.46
N THR A 90 -3.56 -17.78 -11.74
CA THR A 90 -2.33 -17.45 -12.47
C THR A 90 -2.20 -15.95 -12.65
N VAL A 91 -1.04 -15.41 -12.29
CA VAL A 91 -0.67 -14.00 -12.49
C VAL A 91 0.72 -13.96 -13.12
N PHE A 92 0.95 -12.99 -14.01
CA PHE A 92 2.27 -12.79 -14.60
C PHE A 92 2.98 -11.66 -13.85
N THR A 93 4.23 -11.90 -13.46
CA THR A 93 5.10 -10.90 -12.84
C THR A 93 6.39 -10.77 -13.65
N ARG A 94 7.37 -9.99 -13.18
CA ARG A 94 8.71 -9.97 -13.77
C ARG A 94 9.40 -11.34 -13.76
N TYR A 95 9.07 -12.24 -12.82
CA TYR A 95 9.57 -13.62 -12.81
C TYR A 95 8.84 -14.57 -13.78
N GLY A 96 7.92 -14.06 -14.60
CA GLY A 96 7.11 -14.87 -15.50
C GLY A 96 5.84 -15.39 -14.84
N LYS A 97 5.56 -16.70 -14.98
CA LYS A 97 4.31 -17.33 -14.53
C LYS A 97 4.31 -17.54 -13.02
N CYS A 98 3.41 -16.86 -12.31
CA CYS A 98 3.25 -16.95 -10.85
C CYS A 98 1.81 -17.34 -10.49
N TYR A 99 1.60 -17.67 -9.21
CA TYR A 99 0.33 -18.16 -8.70
C TYR A 99 -0.06 -17.45 -7.40
N THR A 100 -1.28 -16.92 -7.34
CA THR A 100 -1.83 -16.26 -6.15
C THR A 100 -2.88 -17.14 -5.50
N PHE A 101 -2.66 -17.50 -4.24
CA PHE A 101 -3.68 -18.13 -3.40
C PHE A 101 -4.61 -17.05 -2.83
N ASN A 102 -5.92 -17.33 -2.76
CA ASN A 102 -6.92 -16.42 -2.16
C ASN A 102 -6.91 -15.00 -2.76
N SER A 103 -6.92 -14.91 -4.10
CA SER A 103 -6.88 -13.64 -4.83
C SER A 103 -8.14 -12.80 -4.74
N GLY A 104 -9.27 -13.35 -4.26
CA GLY A 104 -10.51 -12.59 -4.10
C GLY A 104 -11.20 -12.18 -5.40
N GLN A 105 -10.87 -12.81 -6.54
CA GLN A 105 -11.56 -12.57 -7.81
C GLN A 105 -13.05 -12.93 -7.73
N SER A 106 -13.89 -12.29 -8.55
CA SER A 106 -15.36 -12.24 -8.47
C SER A 106 -16.10 -13.56 -8.23
N ASP A 107 -15.51 -14.69 -8.63
CA ASP A 107 -16.11 -16.03 -8.49
C ASP A 107 -15.79 -16.72 -7.14
N LYS A 108 -14.88 -16.17 -6.32
CA LYS A 108 -14.44 -16.79 -5.06
C LYS A 108 -14.35 -15.74 -3.94
N PRO A 109 -15.22 -15.82 -2.92
CA PRO A 109 -15.13 -14.90 -1.78
C PRO A 109 -13.79 -15.09 -1.04
N PRO A 110 -13.21 -14.01 -0.49
CA PRO A 110 -12.00 -14.10 0.31
C PRO A 110 -12.16 -15.08 1.48
N LEU A 111 -11.16 -15.94 1.66
CA LEU A 111 -11.11 -16.89 2.77
C LEU A 111 -10.82 -16.16 4.09
N ILE A 112 -11.53 -16.52 5.15
CA ILE A 112 -11.38 -15.95 6.50
C ILE A 112 -10.76 -16.97 7.45
N THR A 113 -10.04 -16.50 8.47
CA THR A 113 -9.54 -17.35 9.55
C THR A 113 -9.98 -16.88 10.92
N MET A 114 -10.36 -17.84 11.77
CA MET A 114 -11.00 -17.61 13.07
C MET A 114 -10.14 -18.06 14.25
N LYS A 115 -8.91 -18.53 14.00
CA LYS A 115 -7.95 -18.95 15.02
C LYS A 115 -6.53 -18.67 14.54
N GLY A 116 -5.65 -18.25 15.44
CA GLY A 116 -4.22 -18.17 15.18
C GLY A 116 -3.54 -19.55 15.18
N GLY A 117 -2.27 -19.57 14.78
CA GLY A 117 -1.40 -20.74 14.79
C GLY A 117 -1.36 -21.52 13.46
N THR A 118 -0.31 -22.32 13.32
CA THR A 118 0.09 -23.01 12.06
C THR A 118 -1.02 -23.84 11.42
N GLY A 119 -1.84 -24.54 12.22
CA GLY A 119 -2.92 -25.39 11.70
C GLY A 119 -4.13 -24.64 11.12
N ASN A 120 -4.24 -23.33 11.33
CA ASN A 120 -5.37 -22.50 10.89
C ASN A 120 -5.00 -21.56 9.73
N GLY A 121 -3.80 -21.72 9.18
CA GLY A 121 -3.28 -20.97 8.04
C GLY A 121 -3.26 -21.80 6.75
N LEU A 122 -2.43 -21.34 5.81
CA LEU A 122 -2.07 -22.05 4.58
C LEU A 122 -0.79 -22.85 4.84
N GLU A 123 -0.84 -24.17 4.62
CA GLU A 123 0.30 -25.09 4.61
C GLU A 123 0.44 -25.65 3.19
N MET A 124 1.57 -25.44 2.55
CA MET A 124 1.84 -26.03 1.23
C MET A 124 3.23 -26.64 1.13
N MET A 125 3.28 -27.81 0.49
CA MET A 125 4.52 -28.52 0.15
C MET A 125 4.74 -28.40 -1.35
N LEU A 126 5.87 -27.81 -1.72
CA LEU A 126 6.22 -27.50 -3.10
C LEU A 126 7.48 -28.27 -3.52
N ASP A 127 7.52 -28.66 -4.78
CA ASP A 127 8.70 -29.13 -5.51
C ASP A 127 9.17 -28.03 -6.46
N ILE A 128 10.39 -27.52 -6.28
CA ILE A 128 10.92 -26.44 -7.14
C ILE A 128 11.49 -26.96 -8.47
N GLN A 129 11.63 -28.27 -8.66
CA GLN A 129 12.08 -28.86 -9.94
C GLN A 129 13.42 -28.28 -10.46
N GLN A 130 14.50 -28.30 -9.66
CA GLN A 130 15.82 -27.82 -10.10
C GLN A 130 16.36 -28.56 -11.34
N ASP A 131 15.84 -29.75 -11.65
CA ASP A 131 16.16 -30.49 -12.87
C ASP A 131 15.63 -29.81 -14.15
N GLU A 132 14.64 -28.93 -14.05
CA GLU A 132 14.08 -28.16 -15.17
C GLU A 132 14.67 -26.75 -15.32
N TYR A 133 15.55 -26.33 -14.39
CA TYR A 133 16.15 -25.01 -14.43
C TYR A 133 17.02 -24.84 -15.67
N LEU A 134 16.92 -23.66 -16.30
CA LEU A 134 17.82 -23.28 -17.38
C LEU A 134 19.26 -23.18 -16.84
N PRO A 135 20.26 -23.79 -17.51
CA PRO A 135 21.63 -23.65 -17.04
C PRO A 135 22.07 -22.19 -17.13
N VAL A 136 22.86 -21.74 -16.16
CA VAL A 136 23.37 -20.36 -16.16
C VAL A 136 24.65 -20.30 -16.99
N TRP A 137 24.65 -19.52 -18.08
CA TRP A 137 25.77 -19.36 -19.01
C TRP A 137 26.28 -17.92 -19.14
N GLY A 138 25.65 -16.97 -18.44
CA GLY A 138 26.00 -15.56 -18.42
C GLY A 138 25.13 -14.79 -17.44
N GLU A 139 25.49 -13.54 -17.17
CA GLU A 139 24.69 -12.62 -16.37
C GLU A 139 23.65 -11.97 -17.29
N THR A 140 22.39 -12.31 -17.10
CA THR A 140 21.23 -11.63 -17.70
C THR A 140 20.16 -11.47 -16.62
N ASP A 141 19.28 -10.48 -16.75
CA ASP A 141 18.26 -10.18 -15.74
C ASP A 141 17.28 -11.34 -15.49
N GLU A 142 17.16 -12.25 -16.47
CA GLU A 142 16.29 -13.43 -16.42
C GLU A 142 16.96 -14.69 -15.85
N THR A 143 18.29 -14.71 -15.72
CA THR A 143 19.03 -15.91 -15.24
C THR A 143 19.55 -15.70 -13.81
N SER A 144 18.93 -16.38 -12.84
CA SER A 144 19.32 -16.30 -11.42
C SER A 144 20.22 -17.46 -10.97
N PHE A 145 21.13 -17.18 -10.04
CA PHE A 145 21.95 -18.21 -9.35
C PHE A 145 21.24 -18.87 -8.16
N GLU A 146 20.07 -18.36 -7.79
CA GLU A 146 19.32 -18.75 -6.60
C GLU A 146 18.37 -19.92 -6.91
N ALA A 147 18.21 -20.83 -5.94
CA ALA A 147 17.21 -21.91 -6.00
C ALA A 147 16.25 -21.80 -4.81
N GLY A 148 14.96 -21.79 -5.11
CA GLY A 148 13.88 -21.55 -4.16
C GLY A 148 12.73 -20.82 -4.81
N ILE A 149 11.83 -20.29 -3.99
CA ILE A 149 10.70 -19.48 -4.46
C ILE A 149 10.74 -18.10 -3.81
N LYS A 150 10.23 -17.09 -4.49
CA LYS A 150 9.87 -15.82 -3.87
C LYS A 150 8.38 -15.79 -3.57
N VAL A 151 8.03 -15.17 -2.45
CA VAL A 151 6.65 -15.08 -1.95
C VAL A 151 6.38 -13.66 -1.50
N GLN A 152 5.20 -13.15 -1.84
CA GLN A 152 4.69 -11.88 -1.34
C GLN A 152 3.34 -12.12 -0.68
N ILE A 153 3.16 -11.55 0.51
CA ILE A 153 1.87 -11.50 1.21
C ILE A 153 1.35 -10.08 1.07
N HIS A 154 0.20 -9.92 0.43
CA HIS A 154 -0.39 -8.63 0.12
C HIS A 154 -1.93 -8.69 0.26
N SER A 155 -2.56 -7.51 0.31
CA SER A 155 -4.04 -7.41 0.29
C SER A 155 -4.58 -7.83 -1.08
N GLN A 156 -5.82 -8.32 -1.13
CA GLN A 156 -6.49 -8.67 -2.40
C GLN A 156 -6.66 -7.47 -3.34
N ASP A 157 -6.81 -6.27 -2.78
CA ASP A 157 -6.97 -5.03 -3.54
C ASP A 157 -5.66 -4.49 -4.14
N GLU A 158 -4.53 -5.13 -3.80
CA GLU A 158 -3.20 -4.71 -4.22
C GLU A 158 -2.61 -5.72 -5.23
N PRO A 159 -2.15 -5.29 -6.42
CA PRO A 159 -1.48 -6.19 -7.35
C PRO A 159 -0.11 -6.65 -6.82
N PRO A 160 0.35 -7.87 -7.18
CA PRO A 160 1.63 -8.37 -6.73
C PRO A 160 2.79 -7.63 -7.39
N PHE A 161 3.80 -7.30 -6.58
CA PHE A 161 5.05 -6.65 -6.97
C PHE A 161 6.23 -7.37 -6.30
N ILE A 162 6.34 -8.65 -6.65
CA ILE A 162 7.11 -9.68 -5.94
C ILE A 162 8.64 -9.55 -6.12
N ASP A 163 9.07 -8.90 -7.20
CA ASP A 163 10.47 -8.61 -7.50
C ASP A 163 11.10 -7.68 -6.46
N GLN A 164 10.34 -6.70 -5.96
CA GLN A 164 10.81 -5.74 -4.97
C GLN A 164 10.32 -6.02 -3.55
N LEU A 165 9.08 -6.51 -3.38
CA LEU A 165 8.45 -6.66 -2.06
C LEU A 165 8.38 -8.12 -1.56
N GLY A 166 8.78 -9.08 -2.40
CA GLY A 166 8.81 -10.50 -2.06
C GLY A 166 9.96 -10.89 -1.13
N PHE A 167 9.76 -11.95 -0.36
CA PHE A 167 10.79 -12.62 0.43
C PHE A 167 11.08 -14.02 -0.13
N GLY A 168 12.32 -14.50 0.03
CA GLY A 168 12.75 -15.82 -0.45
C GLY A 168 12.44 -16.94 0.53
N VAL A 169 12.09 -18.11 0.00
CA VAL A 169 11.88 -19.36 0.74
C VAL A 169 12.76 -20.44 0.10
N ALA A 170 13.62 -21.04 0.91
CA ALA A 170 14.64 -21.99 0.46
C ALA A 170 14.12 -23.45 0.46
N PRO A 171 14.61 -24.29 -0.47
CA PRO A 171 14.36 -25.73 -0.44
C PRO A 171 15.11 -26.43 0.70
N GLY A 172 14.61 -27.59 1.11
CA GLY A 172 15.14 -28.35 2.25
C GLY A 172 14.72 -27.79 3.62
N PHE A 173 13.81 -26.81 3.64
CA PHE A 173 13.26 -26.21 4.85
C PHE A 173 11.74 -26.18 4.85
N GLN A 174 11.17 -26.28 6.04
CA GLN A 174 9.82 -25.87 6.35
C GLN A 174 9.89 -24.48 6.98
N THR A 175 9.36 -23.49 6.27
CA THR A 175 9.37 -22.08 6.67
C THR A 175 8.02 -21.70 7.26
N PHE A 176 8.03 -21.25 8.50
CA PHE A 176 6.89 -20.69 9.21
C PHE A 176 6.92 -19.18 9.07
N VAL A 177 5.84 -18.61 8.53
CA VAL A 177 5.64 -17.17 8.35
C VAL A 177 4.47 -16.76 9.23
N SER A 178 4.82 -16.27 10.43
CA SER A 178 3.86 -15.73 11.38
C SER A 178 3.49 -14.31 10.95
N CYS A 179 2.21 -14.07 10.66
CA CYS A 179 1.70 -12.81 10.15
C CYS A 179 0.90 -12.04 11.20
N GLN A 180 0.94 -10.72 11.09
CA GLN A 180 0.08 -9.79 11.83
C GLN A 180 -0.51 -8.76 10.87
N GLU A 181 -1.83 -8.61 10.85
CA GLU A 181 -2.51 -7.58 10.05
C GLU A 181 -2.32 -6.20 10.69
N GLN A 182 -1.84 -5.24 9.92
CA GLN A 182 -1.64 -3.84 10.32
C GLN A 182 -2.46 -2.94 9.41
N ARG A 183 -3.32 -2.10 9.99
CA ARG A 183 -4.11 -1.09 9.28
C ARG A 183 -3.51 0.28 9.54
N LEU A 184 -3.00 0.90 8.48
CA LEU A 184 -2.35 2.21 8.54
C LEU A 184 -3.32 3.26 7.98
N LEU A 185 -3.66 4.24 8.82
CA LEU A 185 -4.54 5.35 8.48
C LEU A 185 -3.74 6.65 8.51
N TYR A 186 -3.58 7.25 7.33
CA TYR A 186 -2.82 8.50 7.15
C TYR A 186 -3.76 9.70 7.03
N LEU A 187 -3.22 10.89 7.35
CA LEU A 187 -3.95 12.14 7.19
C LEU A 187 -3.68 12.80 5.83
N PRO A 188 -4.71 13.37 5.18
CA PRO A 188 -4.55 14.10 3.94
C PRO A 188 -3.87 15.46 4.17
N PRO A 189 -3.44 16.14 3.09
CA PRO A 189 -2.99 17.52 3.14
C PRO A 189 -4.07 18.42 3.77
N PRO A 190 -3.72 19.39 4.64
CA PRO A 190 -2.38 19.89 4.99
C PRO A 190 -1.67 19.18 6.16
N TRP A 191 -2.29 18.17 6.80
CA TRP A 191 -1.69 17.51 7.98
C TRP A 191 -0.69 16.41 7.61
N GLY A 192 -0.90 15.74 6.48
CA GLY A 192 -0.01 14.73 5.95
C GLY A 192 0.01 14.74 4.43
N GLN A 193 0.59 13.71 3.84
CA GLN A 193 0.68 13.51 2.40
C GLN A 193 0.09 12.14 2.09
N CYS A 194 -1.24 12.08 2.03
CA CYS A 194 -1.94 10.90 1.54
C CYS A 194 -3.04 11.29 0.56
N LYS A 195 -3.29 10.40 -0.39
CA LYS A 195 -4.33 10.54 -1.39
C LYS A 195 -5.58 9.80 -0.92
N SER A 196 -6.67 10.55 -0.73
CA SER A 196 -7.95 10.02 -0.24
C SER A 196 -8.86 9.48 -1.37
N VAL A 197 -8.51 9.77 -2.61
CA VAL A 197 -9.34 9.48 -3.78
C VAL A 197 -9.00 8.08 -4.30
N THR A 198 -10.03 7.26 -4.49
CA THR A 198 -10.04 6.15 -5.44
C THR A 198 -9.82 6.73 -6.83
N MET A 199 -8.57 6.89 -7.25
CA MET A 199 -8.30 7.23 -8.63
C MET A 199 -8.96 6.17 -9.52
N GLU A 200 -9.64 6.62 -10.57
CA GLU A 200 -9.82 5.80 -11.78
C GLU A 200 -8.42 5.58 -12.35
N SER A 201 -7.69 4.59 -11.82
CA SER A 201 -6.57 4.06 -12.59
C SER A 201 -7.18 3.35 -13.80
N GLU A 202 -6.59 3.51 -14.99
CA GLU A 202 -7.19 2.93 -16.21
C GLU A 202 -7.31 1.40 -16.14
N PHE A 203 -6.57 0.75 -15.23
CA PHE A 203 -6.41 -0.70 -15.18
C PHE A 203 -6.83 -1.37 -13.87
N TYR A 204 -6.92 -0.64 -12.76
CA TYR A 204 -7.25 -1.19 -11.43
C TYR A 204 -8.38 -0.41 -10.76
N ASP A 205 -9.29 -1.13 -10.10
CA ASP A 205 -10.45 -0.54 -9.41
C ASP A 205 -10.05 0.21 -8.13
N THR A 206 -9.00 -0.27 -7.44
CA THR A 206 -8.52 0.28 -6.17
C THR A 206 -7.14 0.88 -6.32
N TYR A 207 -6.96 2.10 -5.83
CA TYR A 207 -5.65 2.75 -5.80
C TYR A 207 -4.76 2.14 -4.71
N SER A 208 -3.63 1.56 -5.12
CA SER A 208 -2.52 1.18 -4.24
C SER A 208 -1.22 1.77 -4.76
N ILE A 209 -0.19 1.78 -3.92
CA ILE A 209 1.14 2.28 -4.30
C ILE A 209 1.74 1.45 -5.45
N THR A 210 1.55 0.14 -5.42
CA THR A 210 2.01 -0.80 -6.45
C THR A 210 1.20 -0.68 -7.74
N ALA A 211 -0.12 -0.51 -7.67
CA ALA A 211 -0.95 -0.25 -8.84
C ALA A 211 -0.52 1.03 -9.57
N CYS A 212 -0.28 2.12 -8.83
CA CYS A 212 0.24 3.37 -9.39
C CYS A 212 1.60 3.19 -10.08
N ARG A 213 2.51 2.41 -9.47
CA ARG A 213 3.83 2.15 -10.06
C ARG A 213 3.75 1.32 -11.33
N ILE A 214 2.96 0.24 -11.33
CA ILE A 214 2.77 -0.60 -12.52
C ILE A 214 2.13 0.21 -13.65
N ASP A 215 1.14 1.05 -13.34
CA ASP A 215 0.52 1.96 -14.31
C ASP A 215 1.55 2.94 -14.91
N CYS A 216 2.38 3.56 -14.06
CA CYS A 216 3.43 4.47 -14.51
C CYS A 216 4.48 3.78 -15.39
N GLU A 217 4.97 2.60 -14.98
CA GLU A 217 5.92 1.78 -15.76
C GLU A 217 5.30 1.38 -17.11
N THR A 218 4.02 1.00 -17.12
CA THR A 218 3.30 0.61 -18.34
C THR A 218 3.19 1.77 -19.31
N ARG A 219 2.77 2.95 -18.85
CA ARG A 219 2.64 4.15 -19.68
C ARG A 219 3.98 4.58 -20.27
N TYR A 220 5.04 4.60 -19.45
CA TYR A 220 6.39 4.93 -19.90
C TYR A 220 6.89 3.97 -20.99
N LEU A 221 6.65 2.67 -20.81
CA LEU A 221 7.09 1.67 -21.78
C LEU A 221 6.31 1.74 -23.09
N VAL A 222 5.00 1.99 -23.02
CA VAL A 222 4.16 2.18 -24.21
C VAL A 222 4.58 3.45 -24.97
N GLU A 223 4.87 4.55 -24.28
CA GLU A 223 5.34 5.80 -24.89
C GLU A 223 6.70 5.64 -25.59
N ASN A 224 7.65 4.90 -25.00
CA ASN A 224 9.02 4.79 -25.51
C ASN A 224 9.26 3.60 -26.44
N CYS A 225 8.63 2.45 -26.18
CA CYS A 225 8.86 1.19 -26.91
C CYS A 225 7.64 0.73 -27.73
N ASN A 226 6.49 1.41 -27.65
CA ASN A 226 5.22 1.06 -28.33
C ASN A 226 4.72 -0.38 -28.03
N CYS A 227 5.14 -0.95 -26.92
CA CYS A 227 4.75 -2.28 -26.48
C CYS A 227 4.72 -2.33 -24.94
N ARG A 228 4.07 -3.37 -24.40
CA ARG A 228 4.05 -3.63 -22.96
C ARG A 228 4.65 -4.99 -22.63
N MET A 229 5.18 -5.13 -21.42
CA MET A 229 5.63 -6.42 -20.90
C MET A 229 4.45 -7.33 -20.53
N VAL A 230 4.70 -8.62 -20.37
CA VAL A 230 3.65 -9.63 -20.12
C VAL A 230 2.90 -9.43 -18.80
N HIS A 231 3.56 -8.88 -17.78
CA HIS A 231 2.98 -8.58 -16.47
C HIS A 231 2.25 -7.23 -16.40
N MET A 232 2.41 -6.37 -17.41
CA MET A 232 1.79 -5.05 -17.44
C MET A 232 0.34 -5.15 -17.91
N PRO A 233 -0.60 -4.38 -17.31
CA PRO A 233 -1.98 -4.32 -17.75
C PRO A 233 -2.14 -3.57 -19.09
N GLY A 234 -3.38 -3.50 -19.58
CA GLY A 234 -3.78 -2.73 -20.77
C GLY A 234 -3.80 -3.49 -22.09
N ASP A 235 -4.20 -2.77 -23.15
CA ASP A 235 -4.50 -3.35 -24.48
C ASP A 235 -3.35 -3.20 -25.49
N ALA A 236 -2.23 -2.59 -25.08
CA ALA A 236 -1.04 -2.48 -25.92
C ALA A 236 -0.51 -3.88 -26.32
N PRO A 237 0.16 -4.02 -27.47
CA PRO A 237 0.73 -5.30 -27.88
C PRO A 237 1.86 -5.72 -26.94
N TYR A 238 2.01 -7.03 -26.72
CA TYR A 238 3.14 -7.59 -25.96
C TYR A 238 4.46 -7.36 -26.71
N CYS A 239 5.50 -6.95 -25.98
CA CYS A 239 6.84 -6.80 -26.55
C CYS A 239 7.38 -8.14 -27.05
N THR A 240 8.06 -8.12 -28.20
CA THR A 240 8.80 -9.29 -28.71
C THR A 240 10.07 -9.53 -27.88
N PRO A 241 10.65 -10.73 -27.87
CA PRO A 241 11.90 -10.98 -27.15
C PRO A 241 13.07 -10.10 -27.59
N GLU A 242 13.09 -9.63 -28.84
CA GLU A 242 14.06 -8.64 -29.32
C GLU A 242 13.81 -7.26 -28.69
N GLN A 243 12.55 -6.81 -28.65
CA GLN A 243 12.17 -5.54 -28.02
C GLN A 243 12.41 -5.53 -26.52
N TYR A 244 12.27 -6.68 -25.84
CA TYR A 244 12.62 -6.83 -24.42
C TYR A 244 14.06 -6.38 -24.19
N LYS A 245 15.02 -7.02 -24.87
CA LYS A 245 16.44 -6.79 -24.70
C LYS A 245 16.94 -5.46 -25.28
N GLU A 246 16.39 -5.01 -26.41
CA GLU A 246 16.87 -3.79 -27.09
C GLU A 246 16.22 -2.51 -26.56
N CYS A 247 15.02 -2.57 -25.97
CA CYS A 247 14.27 -1.38 -25.54
C CYS A 247 13.72 -1.50 -24.11
N ALA A 248 12.98 -2.57 -23.82
CA ALA A 248 12.13 -2.61 -22.62
C ALA A 248 12.94 -2.69 -21.32
N ASP A 249 13.93 -3.58 -21.25
CA ASP A 249 14.77 -3.74 -20.05
C ASP A 249 15.60 -2.46 -19.80
N PRO A 250 16.35 -1.91 -20.78
CA PRO A 250 17.10 -0.66 -20.59
C PRO A 250 16.21 0.55 -20.26
N ALA A 251 14.99 0.61 -20.81
CA ALA A 251 14.06 1.70 -20.53
C ALA A 251 13.57 1.67 -19.08
N LEU A 252 13.25 0.48 -18.55
CA LEU A 252 12.84 0.33 -17.15
C LEU A 252 14.02 0.53 -16.19
N ASP A 253 15.21 0.06 -16.54
CA ASP A 253 16.42 0.32 -15.74
C ASP A 253 16.71 1.82 -15.65
N PHE A 254 16.57 2.54 -16.77
CA PHE A 254 16.69 3.99 -16.79
C PHE A 254 15.65 4.67 -15.91
N LEU A 255 14.39 4.23 -15.96
CA LEU A 255 13.31 4.80 -15.14
C LEU A 255 13.58 4.63 -13.64
N VAL A 256 14.07 3.45 -13.23
CA VAL A 256 14.35 3.15 -11.82
C VAL A 256 15.60 3.89 -11.31
N GLU A 257 16.67 3.98 -12.12
CA GLU A 257 17.95 4.53 -11.68
C GLU A 257 18.09 6.05 -11.88
N ARG A 258 17.50 6.62 -12.94
CA ARG A 258 17.83 7.97 -13.43
C ARG A 258 16.67 8.95 -13.36
N ASP A 259 15.43 8.48 -13.37
CA ASP A 259 14.24 9.32 -13.49
C ASP A 259 13.29 9.15 -12.29
N SER A 260 13.77 9.57 -11.12
CA SER A 260 13.00 9.53 -9.87
C SER A 260 11.86 10.54 -9.81
N GLU A 261 11.74 11.44 -10.80
CA GLU A 261 10.70 12.47 -10.85
C GLU A 261 9.49 12.06 -11.71
N TYR A 262 9.65 11.11 -12.64
CA TYR A 262 8.57 10.73 -13.54
C TYR A 262 7.44 9.93 -12.86
N CYS A 263 7.80 8.97 -11.99
CA CYS A 263 6.84 8.13 -11.28
C CYS A 263 6.70 8.52 -9.79
N VAL A 264 6.04 9.65 -9.52
CA VAL A 264 5.69 10.06 -8.15
C VAL A 264 4.33 9.48 -7.76
N CYS A 265 4.36 8.39 -6.99
CA CYS A 265 3.15 7.77 -6.44
C CYS A 265 2.95 8.18 -4.97
N GLU A 266 1.84 8.84 -4.69
CA GLU A 266 1.45 9.23 -3.32
C GLU A 266 0.89 8.03 -2.55
N MET A 267 1.11 7.99 -1.24
CA MET A 267 0.57 6.92 -0.39
C MET A 267 -0.96 7.04 -0.25
N PRO A 268 -1.72 5.93 -0.31
CA PRO A 268 -3.15 5.97 0.01
C PRO A 268 -3.37 6.30 1.48
N CYS A 269 -4.51 6.93 1.81
CA CYS A 269 -4.83 7.23 3.20
C CYS A 269 -5.20 5.98 4.03
N ASN A 270 -5.62 4.89 3.40
CA ASN A 270 -5.93 3.62 4.06
C ASN A 270 -5.10 2.52 3.42
N VAL A 271 -4.24 1.88 4.22
CA VAL A 271 -3.33 0.83 3.75
C VAL A 271 -3.40 -0.35 4.70
N THR A 272 -3.56 -1.55 4.15
CA THR A 272 -3.44 -2.80 4.91
C THR A 272 -2.09 -3.43 4.61
N ARG A 273 -1.30 -3.68 5.65
CA ARG A 273 0.02 -4.30 5.58
C ARG A 273 0.05 -5.55 6.43
N TYR A 274 0.84 -6.54 6.02
CA TYR A 274 1.10 -7.73 6.82
C TYR A 274 2.52 -7.69 7.38
N GLY A 275 2.63 -7.48 8.69
CA GLY A 275 3.87 -7.73 9.44
C GLY A 275 4.16 -9.23 9.40
N LYS A 276 5.43 -9.62 9.23
CA LYS A 276 5.83 -11.02 9.09
C LYS A 276 7.08 -11.34 9.90
N GLU A 277 7.04 -12.47 10.60
CA GLU A 277 8.19 -13.06 11.28
C GLU A 277 8.46 -14.45 10.70
N LEU A 278 9.70 -14.67 10.27
CA LEU A 278 10.11 -15.92 9.62
C LEU A 278 10.89 -16.80 10.58
N SER A 279 10.53 -18.08 10.63
CA SER A 279 11.34 -19.12 11.28
C SER A 279 11.38 -20.37 10.40
N MET A 280 12.41 -21.19 10.57
CA MET A 280 12.67 -22.31 9.67
C MET A 280 13.12 -23.56 10.43
N VAL A 281 12.66 -24.72 9.97
CA VAL A 281 13.14 -26.03 10.41
C VAL A 281 13.54 -26.88 9.21
N LYS A 282 14.48 -27.81 9.40
CA LYS A 282 14.98 -28.64 8.30
C LYS A 282 13.97 -29.73 7.91
N ILE A 283 13.74 -29.91 6.61
CA ILE A 283 12.98 -31.02 6.03
C ILE A 283 13.80 -31.67 4.89
N PRO A 284 13.84 -33.01 4.77
CA PRO A 284 13.25 -34.01 5.65
C PRO A 284 14.11 -34.33 6.88
N SER A 285 13.46 -34.92 7.90
CA SER A 285 14.16 -35.60 8.98
C SER A 285 14.77 -36.91 8.47
N LYS A 286 15.78 -37.45 9.16
CA LYS A 286 16.37 -38.77 8.81
C LYS A 286 15.32 -39.89 8.76
N ALA A 287 14.27 -39.80 9.58
CA ALA A 287 13.19 -40.79 9.62
C ALA A 287 12.21 -40.64 8.44
N SER A 288 11.90 -39.41 8.04
CA SER A 288 10.92 -39.12 6.97
C SER A 288 11.52 -39.11 5.56
N ALA A 289 12.85 -39.02 5.42
CA ALA A 289 13.54 -38.97 4.12
C ALA A 289 13.17 -40.16 3.22
N LYS A 290 13.30 -41.39 3.72
CA LYS A 290 12.95 -42.63 2.98
C LYS A 290 11.47 -42.69 2.58
N TYR A 291 10.59 -42.20 3.45
CA TYR A 291 9.15 -42.19 3.19
C TYR A 291 8.82 -41.24 2.04
N LEU A 292 9.34 -40.00 2.08
CA LEU A 292 9.09 -39.00 1.05
C LEU A 292 9.69 -39.40 -0.30
N ALA A 293 10.92 -39.94 -0.30
CA ALA A 293 11.57 -40.49 -1.49
C ALA A 293 10.70 -41.57 -2.17
N LYS A 294 10.16 -42.52 -1.40
CA LYS A 294 9.27 -43.57 -1.92
C LYS A 294 7.91 -43.04 -2.34
N LYS A 295 7.33 -42.08 -1.60
CA LYS A 295 6.01 -41.51 -1.87
C LYS A 295 5.96 -40.76 -3.20
N TYR A 296 6.99 -39.98 -3.51
CA TYR A 296 7.07 -39.18 -4.73
C TYR A 296 7.94 -39.81 -5.82
N ASN A 297 8.45 -41.03 -5.60
CA ASN A 297 9.32 -41.74 -6.52
C ASN A 297 10.57 -40.93 -6.94
N LYS A 298 11.24 -40.31 -5.96
CA LYS A 298 12.45 -39.49 -6.14
C LYS A 298 13.58 -39.97 -5.22
N SER A 299 14.81 -39.56 -5.48
CA SER A 299 15.96 -39.90 -4.63
C SER A 299 15.95 -39.11 -3.31
N GLU A 300 16.60 -39.64 -2.27
CA GLU A 300 16.71 -38.91 -0.98
C GLU A 300 17.43 -37.56 -1.14
N GLN A 301 18.40 -37.48 -2.05
CA GLN A 301 19.09 -36.23 -2.38
C GLN A 301 18.14 -35.21 -3.03
N TYR A 302 17.33 -35.66 -3.99
CA TYR A 302 16.34 -34.81 -4.65
C TYR A 302 15.36 -34.20 -3.65
N ILE A 303 14.92 -34.97 -2.65
CA ILE A 303 14.00 -34.48 -1.63
C ILE A 303 14.63 -33.33 -0.82
N GLY A 304 15.91 -33.43 -0.45
CA GLY A 304 16.60 -32.39 0.31
C GLY A 304 16.90 -31.12 -0.50
N GLU A 305 17.06 -31.26 -1.81
CA GLU A 305 17.42 -30.14 -2.69
C GLU A 305 16.20 -29.46 -3.32
N ASN A 306 15.06 -30.15 -3.49
CA ASN A 306 13.91 -29.61 -4.23
C ASN A 306 12.65 -29.37 -3.40
N ILE A 307 12.46 -30.11 -2.31
CA ILE A 307 11.21 -30.02 -1.54
C ILE A 307 11.30 -28.91 -0.51
N LEU A 308 10.28 -28.06 -0.49
CA LEU A 308 10.08 -27.05 0.55
C LEU A 308 8.68 -27.13 1.12
N VAL A 309 8.51 -26.66 2.35
CA VAL A 309 7.19 -26.49 2.96
C VAL A 309 7.06 -25.05 3.42
N LEU A 310 5.94 -24.43 3.10
CA LEU A 310 5.64 -23.06 3.49
C LEU A 310 4.33 -23.03 4.29
N ASP A 311 4.43 -22.51 5.51
CA ASP A 311 3.32 -22.31 6.42
C ASP A 311 3.10 -20.82 6.65
N ILE A 312 1.96 -20.28 6.20
CA ILE A 312 1.56 -18.89 6.40
C ILE A 312 0.34 -18.86 7.32
N PHE A 313 0.46 -18.24 8.48
CA PHE A 313 -0.60 -18.19 9.47
C PHE A 313 -0.55 -16.88 10.28
N PHE A 314 -1.63 -16.55 10.98
CA PHE A 314 -1.64 -15.43 11.92
C PHE A 314 -1.19 -15.89 13.31
N GLU A 315 -0.36 -15.09 13.99
CA GLU A 315 0.09 -15.37 15.36
C GLU A 315 -1.09 -15.42 16.33
N ALA A 316 -1.89 -14.35 16.31
CA ALA A 316 -3.13 -14.19 17.06
C ALA A 316 -4.15 -13.46 16.18
N LEU A 317 -5.44 -13.52 16.54
CA LEU A 317 -6.53 -12.84 15.82
C LEU A 317 -6.67 -11.37 16.24
N ASN A 318 -5.56 -10.66 16.32
CA ASN A 318 -5.55 -9.23 16.52
C ASN A 318 -5.01 -8.56 15.27
N TYR A 319 -5.56 -7.39 14.98
CA TYR A 319 -4.99 -6.47 14.02
C TYR A 319 -4.46 -5.26 14.79
N GLU A 320 -3.35 -4.73 14.33
CA GLU A 320 -2.80 -3.47 14.83
C GLU A 320 -3.36 -2.33 13.99
N THR A 321 -3.79 -1.23 14.62
CA THR A 321 -4.21 -0.02 13.89
C THR A 321 -3.24 1.12 14.22
N ILE A 322 -2.57 1.63 13.20
CA ILE A 322 -1.65 2.76 13.28
C ILE A 322 -2.33 3.94 12.59
N GLU A 323 -2.92 4.83 13.37
CA GLU A 323 -3.68 5.98 12.87
C GLU A 323 -2.97 7.30 13.18
N GLN A 324 -2.78 8.14 12.16
CA GLN A 324 -2.35 9.51 12.33
C GLN A 324 -3.52 10.38 12.80
N LYS A 325 -3.38 10.98 13.99
CA LYS A 325 -4.39 11.90 14.55
C LYS A 325 -3.90 13.33 14.52
N LYS A 326 -4.83 14.26 14.30
CA LYS A 326 -4.54 15.69 14.34
C LYS A 326 -4.15 16.06 15.77
N ALA A 327 -2.90 16.48 15.99
CA ALA A 327 -2.42 16.87 17.30
C ALA A 327 -3.16 18.10 17.84
N TYR A 328 -3.65 18.96 16.95
CA TYR A 328 -4.37 20.17 17.31
C TYR A 328 -5.50 20.46 16.33
N GLU A 329 -6.71 20.62 16.86
CA GLU A 329 -7.89 20.98 16.09
C GLU A 329 -8.27 22.44 16.33
N VAL A 330 -9.10 23.00 15.44
CA VAL A 330 -9.61 24.38 15.58
C VAL A 330 -10.34 24.58 16.91
N ALA A 331 -11.01 23.53 17.42
CA ALA A 331 -11.62 23.56 18.74
C ALA A 331 -10.60 23.76 19.86
N GLY A 332 -9.44 23.08 19.78
CA GLY A 332 -8.31 23.29 20.68
C GLY A 332 -7.78 24.72 20.59
N LEU A 333 -7.61 25.24 19.37
CA LEU A 333 -7.17 26.63 19.13
C LEU A 333 -8.07 27.67 19.80
N LEU A 334 -9.38 27.54 19.61
CA LEU A 334 -10.35 28.45 20.19
C LEU A 334 -10.43 28.30 21.72
N GLY A 335 -10.24 27.07 22.21
CA GLY A 335 -10.14 26.77 23.64
C GLY A 335 -8.95 27.46 24.29
N ASP A 336 -7.77 27.37 23.70
CA ASP A 336 -6.55 27.96 24.27
C ASP A 336 -6.55 29.50 24.16
N ILE A 337 -6.99 30.06 23.03
CA ILE A 337 -7.15 31.51 22.87
C ILE A 337 -8.20 32.03 23.86
N GLY A 338 -9.37 31.39 23.93
CA GLY A 338 -10.45 31.76 24.83
C GLY A 338 -10.04 31.62 26.30
N GLY A 339 -9.30 30.56 26.64
CA GLY A 339 -8.77 30.31 27.97
C GLY A 339 -7.75 31.37 28.39
N GLN A 340 -6.79 31.70 27.53
CA GLN A 340 -5.80 32.74 27.82
C GLN A 340 -6.43 34.13 27.89
N MET A 341 -7.33 34.49 26.97
CA MET A 341 -8.05 35.78 26.99
C MET A 341 -8.94 35.91 28.24
N GLY A 342 -9.64 34.83 28.60
CA GLY A 342 -10.46 34.75 29.80
C GLY A 342 -9.63 34.84 31.08
N LEU A 343 -8.45 34.22 31.12
CA LEU A 343 -7.58 34.22 32.30
C LEU A 343 -6.87 35.56 32.52
N PHE A 344 -6.27 36.14 31.47
CA PHE A 344 -5.45 37.35 31.61
C PHE A 344 -6.25 38.65 31.61
N ILE A 345 -7.29 38.73 30.77
CA ILE A 345 -8.05 39.97 30.58
C ILE A 345 -9.45 39.86 31.21
N GLY A 346 -9.96 38.63 31.43
CA GLY A 346 -11.38 38.43 31.75
C GLY A 346 -12.29 38.78 30.57
N ALA A 347 -11.74 38.81 29.36
CA ALA A 347 -12.45 39.19 28.15
C ALA A 347 -13.01 37.96 27.43
N SER A 348 -14.12 38.16 26.75
CA SER A 348 -14.72 37.20 25.83
C SER A 348 -14.91 37.84 24.45
N ILE A 349 -15.39 37.06 23.49
CA ILE A 349 -15.75 37.62 22.19
C ILE A 349 -16.82 38.72 22.32
N LEU A 350 -17.70 38.62 23.33
CA LEU A 350 -18.73 39.62 23.60
C LEU A 350 -18.11 40.95 24.07
N THR A 351 -17.08 40.93 24.91
CA THR A 351 -16.41 42.17 25.37
C THR A 351 -15.68 42.87 24.23
N VAL A 352 -15.17 42.12 23.25
CA VAL A 352 -14.54 42.68 22.05
C VAL A 352 -15.59 43.36 21.16
N LEU A 353 -16.75 42.73 20.96
CA LEU A 353 -17.86 43.34 20.22
C LEU A 353 -18.36 44.62 20.89
N GLU A 354 -18.44 44.64 22.22
CA GLU A 354 -18.84 45.84 22.98
C GLU A 354 -17.87 47.01 22.80
N LEU A 355 -16.56 46.75 22.76
CA LEU A 355 -15.55 47.76 22.45
C LEU A 355 -15.70 48.33 21.04
N PHE A 356 -16.05 47.49 20.05
CA PHE A 356 -16.32 47.94 18.69
C PHE A 356 -17.59 48.80 18.59
N ASP A 357 -18.67 48.43 19.27
CA ASP A 357 -19.90 49.22 19.31
C ASP A 357 -19.66 50.59 19.95
N TYR A 358 -18.91 50.64 21.05
CA TYR A 358 -18.52 51.89 21.68
C TYR A 358 -17.65 52.76 20.75
N ALA A 359 -16.65 52.16 20.10
CA ALA A 359 -15.80 52.88 19.15
C ALA A 359 -16.62 53.42 17.96
N TYR A 360 -17.57 52.64 17.44
CA TYR A 360 -18.45 53.04 16.36
C TYR A 360 -19.32 54.24 16.75
N GLU A 361 -19.97 54.22 17.91
CA GLU A 361 -20.77 55.34 18.40
C GLU A 361 -19.92 56.60 18.65
N VAL A 362 -18.69 56.44 19.17
CA VAL A 362 -17.76 57.57 19.35
C VAL A 362 -17.35 58.18 17.99
N ILE A 363 -17.04 57.34 16.99
CA ILE A 363 -16.68 57.80 15.64
C ILE A 363 -17.87 58.51 14.98
N LYS A 364 -19.07 57.93 15.06
CA LYS A 364 -20.33 58.52 14.59
C LYS A 364 -20.59 59.87 15.26
N PHE A 365 -20.44 59.97 16.58
CA PHE A 365 -20.57 61.22 17.32
C PHE A 365 -19.55 62.27 16.88
N ARG A 366 -18.28 61.88 16.69
CA ARG A 366 -17.21 62.78 16.20
C ARG A 366 -17.45 63.26 14.76
N LEU A 367 -17.94 62.38 13.88
CA LEU A 367 -18.30 62.72 12.50
C LEU A 367 -19.55 63.63 12.46
N CYS A 368 -20.58 63.34 13.26
CA CYS A 368 -21.76 64.22 13.40
C CYS A 368 -21.40 65.59 13.96
N ARG A 369 -20.41 65.68 14.87
CA ARG A 369 -19.93 66.95 15.42
C ARG A 369 -19.11 67.75 14.39
N ARG A 370 -18.33 67.10 13.51
CA ARG A 370 -17.70 67.76 12.35
C ARG A 370 -18.72 68.25 11.32
N ALA A 371 -19.77 67.47 11.04
CA ALA A 371 -20.87 67.90 10.16
C ALA A 371 -21.71 69.05 10.76
N LYS A 372 -21.93 69.07 12.08
CA LYS A 372 -22.59 70.18 12.78
C LYS A 372 -21.71 71.44 12.91
N CYS A 373 -20.39 71.30 13.02
CA CYS A 373 -19.46 72.45 12.95
C CYS A 373 -19.40 73.06 11.55
N GLN A 374 -19.51 72.27 10.47
CA GLN A 374 -19.64 72.83 9.12
C GLN A 374 -20.98 73.55 8.90
N LYS A 375 -22.08 73.09 9.52
CA LYS A 375 -23.37 73.83 9.48
C LYS A 375 -23.38 75.12 10.30
N LYS A 376 -22.43 75.33 11.23
CA LYS A 376 -22.37 76.54 12.06
C LYS A 376 -21.60 77.71 11.43
N HIS A 377 -21.01 77.54 10.24
CA HIS A 377 -20.37 78.64 9.50
C HIS A 377 -21.29 79.34 8.49
N LYS A 378 -22.59 79.01 8.44
CA LYS A 378 -23.56 79.68 7.56
C LYS A 378 -24.87 79.94 8.31
N GLY A 379 -24.90 81.01 9.10
CA GLY A 379 -26.09 81.48 9.81
C GLY A 379 -25.89 82.87 10.39
N ASN A 380 -26.27 83.88 9.62
CA ASN A 380 -26.23 85.31 9.95
C ASN A 380 -27.18 85.67 11.12
N ASN A 381 -26.63 86.47 12.04
CA ASN A 381 -27.16 87.71 12.64
C ASN A 381 -28.69 87.95 12.71
N SER A 382 -29.24 88.05 13.93
CA SER A 382 -30.26 89.05 14.33
C SER A 382 -30.64 88.89 15.81
N ASP A 383 -30.50 89.98 16.56
CA ASP A 383 -30.86 90.19 17.97
C ASP A 383 -32.33 89.91 18.33
N LYS A 384 -32.55 89.42 19.57
CA LYS A 384 -33.22 90.14 20.68
C LYS A 384 -33.38 89.19 21.89
N GLY A 385 -32.96 89.66 23.07
CA GLY A 385 -33.04 88.91 24.33
C GLY A 385 -34.40 88.95 25.03
N VAL A 386 -34.53 88.16 26.11
CA VAL A 386 -34.87 88.59 27.49
C VAL A 386 -35.05 87.35 28.40
N ALA A 387 -34.48 87.48 29.61
CA ALA A 387 -34.79 86.87 30.92
C ALA A 387 -34.51 85.39 31.28
N LEU A 388 -33.50 85.28 32.15
CA LEU A 388 -33.24 84.43 33.33
C LEU A 388 -34.35 83.50 33.89
N SER A 389 -33.95 82.28 34.24
CA SER A 389 -34.29 81.63 35.52
C SER A 389 -33.21 80.60 35.88
N LEU A 390 -32.70 80.68 37.11
CA LEU A 390 -31.72 79.78 37.72
C LEU A 390 -32.32 79.25 39.04
N ASP A 391 -31.83 78.08 39.44
CA ASP A 391 -32.01 77.37 40.71
C ASP A 391 -33.18 76.37 40.81
N ASP A 392 -32.84 75.07 40.82
CA ASP A 392 -32.54 74.43 42.10
C ASP A 392 -31.78 73.09 41.94
N VAL A 393 -30.68 72.96 42.70
CA VAL A 393 -29.86 71.76 42.88
C VAL A 393 -30.12 71.25 44.30
N LYS A 394 -30.52 69.97 44.47
CA LYS A 394 -30.34 69.27 45.76
C LYS A 394 -30.11 67.76 45.62
N ARG A 395 -28.83 67.43 45.77
CA ARG A 395 -28.12 66.24 46.28
C ARG A 395 -28.89 65.02 46.87
N HIS A 396 -28.42 63.84 46.42
CA HIS A 396 -27.91 62.62 47.11
C HIS A 396 -28.77 61.71 48.02
N ASN A 397 -28.78 60.42 47.59
CA ASN A 397 -28.47 59.14 48.28
C ASN A 397 -29.46 58.54 49.31
N PRO A 398 -29.36 57.22 49.67
CA PRO A 398 -28.71 56.05 49.02
C PRO A 398 -29.57 54.75 49.01
N CYS A 399 -29.01 53.68 48.43
CA CYS A 399 -29.45 52.28 48.53
C CYS A 399 -29.38 51.72 49.96
N GLU A 400 -30.28 50.78 50.31
CA GLU A 400 -29.93 49.59 51.10
C GLU A 400 -30.97 48.46 50.99
N ASN A 401 -30.46 47.22 50.97
CA ASN A 401 -31.15 45.94 50.94
C ASN A 401 -31.99 45.68 52.20
N ILE A 402 -33.03 44.82 52.13
CA ILE A 402 -33.31 43.75 53.12
C ILE A 402 -34.40 42.76 52.59
N ARG A 403 -34.15 41.49 52.88
CA ARG A 403 -34.91 40.25 52.62
C ARG A 403 -36.25 40.13 53.36
N GLY A 404 -37.12 39.24 52.86
CA GLY A 404 -37.96 38.33 53.68
C GLY A 404 -39.36 38.06 53.10
N HIS A 405 -39.59 36.94 52.38
CA HIS A 405 -40.21 35.66 52.86
C HIS A 405 -41.71 35.52 52.43
N PRO A 406 -42.38 34.34 52.50
CA PRO A 406 -42.31 33.19 51.56
C PRO A 406 -43.70 32.57 51.18
N ALA A 407 -43.70 31.42 50.46
CA ALA A 407 -44.76 30.38 50.25
C ALA A 407 -45.09 30.16 48.75
N GLY A 408 -45.21 28.97 48.17
CA GLY A 408 -45.11 27.56 48.59
C GLY A 408 -45.56 26.64 47.42
N MET A 409 -45.31 25.31 47.56
CA MET A 409 -45.84 24.16 46.77
C MET A 409 -45.27 23.95 45.33
N THR A 410 -44.87 22.77 44.81
CA THR A 410 -45.08 21.34 45.16
C THR A 410 -44.12 20.41 44.36
N TYR A 411 -43.87 19.21 44.90
CA TYR A 411 -43.11 17.99 44.51
C TYR A 411 -43.12 17.53 43.02
N THR A 412 -42.18 16.73 42.47
CA THR A 412 -41.79 15.33 42.84
C THR A 412 -40.36 14.89 42.45
N ALA A 413 -39.90 13.83 43.13
CA ALA A 413 -38.56 13.23 43.14
C ALA A 413 -38.42 11.95 42.27
N ASN A 414 -37.15 11.55 42.01
CA ASN A 414 -36.56 10.19 41.80
C ASN A 414 -35.26 10.35 40.97
N ILE A 415 -34.10 9.69 41.14
CA ILE A 415 -33.62 8.47 41.83
C ILE A 415 -32.04 8.54 41.88
N LEU A 416 -31.43 7.95 42.92
CA LEU A 416 -29.97 7.72 43.21
C LEU A 416 -29.27 6.73 42.22
N PRO A 417 -27.93 6.39 42.26
CA PRO A 417 -26.98 6.39 43.40
C PRO A 417 -25.46 6.72 43.16
N HIS A 418 -24.71 6.71 44.28
CA HIS A 418 -23.24 6.80 44.51
C HIS A 418 -22.34 5.83 43.70
N HIS A 419 -21.05 6.09 43.39
CA HIS A 419 -19.77 6.08 44.16
C HIS A 419 -18.56 6.27 43.17
N PRO A 420 -17.25 6.23 43.53
CA PRO A 420 -16.42 6.85 44.58
C PRO A 420 -15.16 7.58 44.01
N ALA A 421 -14.21 7.96 44.87
CA ALA A 421 -12.97 8.71 44.54
C ALA A 421 -11.73 7.84 44.25
N ARG A 422 -10.74 8.45 43.55
CA ARG A 422 -9.25 8.39 43.70
C ARG A 422 -8.41 7.62 42.64
N GLY A 423 -7.34 8.29 42.17
CA GLY A 423 -6.16 7.72 41.47
C GLY A 423 -5.49 8.74 40.51
N THR A 424 -4.59 9.61 40.99
CA THR A 424 -3.11 9.58 40.83
C THR A 424 -2.61 9.66 39.37
N PHE A 425 -2.11 10.84 39.01
CA PHE A 425 -1.39 11.17 37.77
C PHE A 425 0.11 11.17 38.09
N GLU A 426 0.90 10.35 37.37
CA GLU A 426 2.37 10.38 37.40
C GLU A 426 2.86 11.03 36.10
N ASP A 427 3.62 12.10 36.24
CA ASP A 427 4.37 12.76 35.16
C ASP A 427 5.67 11.98 34.88
N PHE A 428 5.89 11.64 33.61
CA PHE A 428 7.22 11.29 33.09
C PHE A 428 7.70 12.43 32.20
N THR A 429 8.71 13.14 32.69
CA THR A 429 9.54 14.07 31.92
C THR A 429 10.62 13.29 31.15
N CYS A 430 10.77 13.59 29.87
CA CYS A 430 12.03 13.46 29.13
C CYS A 430 12.58 14.86 28.84
#